data_AF-A0A4Q5VN14-F1
#
_entry.id   AF-A0A4Q5VN14-F1
#
_cell.length_a   1.000
_cell.length_b   1.000
_cell.length_c   1.000
_cell.angle_alpha   90.00
_cell.angle_beta   90.00
_cell.angle_gamma   90.00
#
_symmetry.space_group_name_H-M   'P 1'
#
loop_
_entity.id
_entity.type
_entity.pdbx_description
1 polymer ?
#
loop_
_entity_poly.entity_id
_entity_poly.type
_entity_poly.pdbx_seq_one_letter_code
_entity_poly.pdbx_strand_id
1 'polypeptide(L)'
;MALINCKECGHRFSNKAKACPICAAPNKKKPFVTIWGLLFIIIAIAVAGNHNKNDSAQNTTTEDNTPTTINPNHSLAEDCSPTGNSSVLWKAANCKDTPEQRAFNAAQHSNVSAACKKDIHCWGEQYSNDSEVRCAEPVEKLSTYNAKWINSWIEPKFSAFRWLNQENGTLTYVGDKLEFQNGFGAYQNYIYECDYDPSTKTVLNVRAYPGHL
;
A
#
# COMPACT_ATOMS: atom_id res chain seq x y z
N MET A 1 -7.45 -9.12 20.87
CA MET A 1 -8.11 -7.88 21.37
C MET A 1 -8.19 -8.00 22.89
N ALA A 2 -7.80 -6.98 23.66
CA ALA A 2 -7.80 -7.07 25.13
C ALA A 2 -9.04 -6.39 25.72
N LEU A 3 -9.73 -7.10 26.61
CA LEU A 3 -10.86 -6.57 27.39
C LEU A 3 -10.32 -5.95 28.68
N ILE A 4 -10.78 -4.74 29.00
CA ILE A 4 -10.46 -4.03 30.23
C ILE A 4 -11.72 -3.82 31.08
N ASN A 5 -11.55 -3.68 32.38
CA ASN A 5 -12.65 -3.41 33.29
C ASN A 5 -12.79 -1.89 33.48
N CYS A 6 -14.02 -1.38 33.40
CA CYS A 6 -14.30 0.01 33.73
C CYS A 6 -14.05 0.24 35.23
N LYS A 7 -13.33 1.30 35.58
CA LYS A 7 -13.01 1.62 36.99
C LYS A 7 -14.20 2.16 37.78
N GLU A 8 -15.20 2.71 37.09
CA GLU A 8 -16.40 3.28 37.72
C GLU A 8 -17.50 2.22 37.92
N CYS A 9 -17.81 1.44 36.89
CA CYS A 9 -18.95 0.51 36.92
C CYS A 9 -18.57 -0.98 36.87
N GLY A 10 -17.28 -1.32 36.74
CA GLY A 10 -16.80 -2.71 36.70
C GLY A 10 -17.09 -3.48 35.41
N HIS A 11 -17.89 -2.92 34.48
CA HIS A 11 -18.23 -3.58 33.22
C HIS A 11 -16.98 -3.83 32.34
N ARG A 12 -16.89 -5.01 31.73
CA ARG A 12 -15.77 -5.39 30.85
C ARG A 12 -16.05 -4.89 29.44
N PHE A 13 -15.13 -4.11 28.87
CA PHE A 13 -15.29 -3.54 27.53
C PHE A 13 -13.95 -3.47 26.80
N SER A 14 -14.01 -3.26 25.48
CA SER A 14 -12.82 -3.23 24.63
C SER A 14 -11.88 -2.09 25.00
N ASN A 15 -10.57 -2.37 25.13
CA ASN A 15 -9.56 -1.34 25.41
C ASN A 15 -9.41 -0.30 24.28
N LYS A 16 -10.05 -0.52 23.13
CA LYS A 16 -10.11 0.43 22.00
C LYS A 16 -11.23 1.46 22.12
N ALA A 17 -12.24 1.23 22.96
CA ALA A 17 -13.36 2.15 23.11
C ALA A 17 -12.93 3.45 23.81
N LYS A 18 -13.44 4.60 23.34
CA LYS A 18 -13.15 5.93 23.89
C LYS A 18 -13.76 6.13 25.28
N ALA A 19 -14.91 5.50 25.54
CA ALA A 19 -15.63 5.53 26.81
C ALA A 19 -16.33 4.20 27.08
N CYS A 20 -16.69 3.96 28.34
CA CYS A 20 -17.46 2.78 28.73
C CYS A 20 -18.91 2.87 28.19
N PRO A 21 -19.48 1.80 27.59
CA PRO A 21 -20.84 1.84 27.03
C PRO A 21 -21.95 1.90 28.08
N ILE A 22 -21.67 1.51 29.33
CA ILE A 22 -22.67 1.47 30.40
C ILE A 22 -22.74 2.79 31.17
N CYS A 23 -21.58 3.35 31.55
CA CYS A 23 -21.52 4.54 32.40
C CYS A 23 -20.88 5.76 31.74
N ALA A 24 -20.51 5.68 30.45
CA ALA A 24 -19.84 6.74 29.70
C ALA A 24 -18.49 7.23 30.28
N ALA A 25 -17.94 6.55 31.29
CA ALA A 25 -16.66 6.93 31.88
C ALA A 25 -15.53 6.86 30.83
N PRO A 26 -14.67 7.90 30.73
CA PRO A 26 -13.66 7.99 29.69
C PRO A 26 -12.52 6.99 29.92
N ASN A 27 -12.01 6.42 28.82
CA ASN A 27 -10.85 5.53 28.85
C ASN A 27 -9.54 6.33 28.75
N LYS A 28 -8.99 6.76 29.89
CA LYS A 28 -7.71 7.48 29.97
C LYS A 28 -6.53 6.53 29.71
N LYS A 29 -6.21 6.30 28.44
CA LYS A 29 -4.94 5.68 28.03
C LYS A 29 -3.77 6.61 28.38
N LYS A 30 -2.77 6.10 29.11
CA LYS A 30 -1.53 6.86 29.34
C LYS A 30 -0.86 7.09 27.98
N PRO A 31 -0.44 8.32 27.63
CA PRO A 31 0.26 8.54 26.38
C PRO A 31 1.59 7.79 26.43
N PHE A 32 1.74 6.81 25.54
CA PHE A 32 2.95 5.99 25.32
C PHE A 32 4.16 6.82 24.82
N VAL A 33 3.99 8.13 24.65
CA VAL A 33 4.93 9.07 24.04
C VAL A 33 6.12 9.42 24.96
N THR A 34 6.03 9.20 26.27
CA THR A 34 7.10 9.60 27.21
C THR A 34 8.29 8.65 27.26
N ILE A 35 8.17 7.39 26.81
CA ILE A 35 9.28 6.40 26.88
C ILE A 35 10.11 6.41 25.59
N TRP A 36 9.48 6.55 24.42
CA TRP A 36 10.20 6.57 23.15
C TRP A 36 11.00 7.85 22.92
N GLY A 37 10.51 9.00 23.42
CA GLY A 37 11.26 10.26 23.35
C GLY A 37 12.60 10.20 24.08
N LEU A 38 12.65 9.61 25.27
CA LEU A 38 13.91 9.43 26.02
C LEU A 38 14.82 8.39 25.36
N LEU A 39 14.27 7.31 24.78
CA LEU A 39 15.05 6.30 24.05
C LEU A 39 15.67 6.86 22.76
N PHE A 40 14.92 7.65 21.97
CA PHE A 40 15.46 8.30 20.77
C PHE A 40 16.54 9.34 21.10
N ILE A 41 16.39 10.08 22.20
CA ILE A 41 17.42 11.04 22.66
C ILE A 41 18.71 10.30 23.06
N ILE A 42 18.60 9.17 23.77
CA ILE A 42 19.78 8.36 24.14
C ILE A 42 20.45 7.75 22.89
N ILE A 43 19.67 7.27 21.91
CA ILE A 43 20.21 6.73 20.64
C ILE A 43 20.89 7.83 19.82
N ALA A 44 20.31 9.04 19.75
CA ALA A 44 20.91 10.16 19.02
C ALA A 44 22.27 10.59 19.61
N ILE A 45 22.42 10.57 20.94
CA ILE A 45 23.70 10.86 21.61
C ILE A 45 24.74 9.76 21.35
N ALA A 46 24.32 8.50 21.24
CA ALA A 46 25.22 7.39 20.92
C ALA A 46 25.74 7.43 19.47
N VAL A 47 24.95 7.93 18.51
CA VAL A 47 25.33 8.01 17.08
C VAL A 47 26.31 9.16 16.78
N ALA A 48 26.28 10.25 17.56
CA ALA A 48 27.23 11.35 17.42
C ALA A 48 28.64 11.04 17.97
N GLY A 49 28.82 9.92 18.67
CA GLY A 49 30.03 9.61 19.44
C GLY A 49 31.00 8.59 18.87
N ASN A 50 30.70 7.87 17.77
CA ASN A 50 31.59 6.80 17.30
C ASN A 50 31.67 6.67 15.77
N HIS A 51 32.74 7.22 15.20
CA HIS A 51 33.32 6.73 13.95
C HIS A 51 34.25 5.57 14.30
N ASN A 52 33.86 4.32 14.03
CA ASN A 52 34.82 3.22 13.89
C ASN A 52 34.22 2.08 13.04
N LYS A 53 35.01 1.65 12.06
CA LYS A 53 34.79 0.45 11.25
C LYS A 53 34.93 -0.79 12.14
N ASN A 54 34.17 -1.85 11.85
CA ASN A 54 34.68 -3.18 11.49
C ASN A 54 33.54 -4.19 11.43
N ASP A 55 33.63 -5.07 10.44
CA ASP A 55 32.79 -6.25 10.22
C ASP A 55 32.92 -7.26 11.36
N SER A 56 31.83 -7.96 11.70
CA SER A 56 31.83 -9.42 11.87
C SER A 56 30.46 -9.99 12.23
N ALA A 57 30.23 -11.17 11.66
CA ALA A 57 29.09 -12.05 11.80
C ALA A 57 28.88 -12.60 13.23
N GLN A 58 27.67 -13.08 13.52
CA GLN A 58 27.48 -14.20 14.43
C GLN A 58 26.21 -15.02 14.10
N ASN A 59 26.37 -16.34 14.12
CA ASN A 59 25.39 -17.39 13.79
C ASN A 59 24.49 -17.79 14.98
N THR A 60 23.44 -18.55 14.65
CA THR A 60 22.93 -19.79 15.32
C THR A 60 21.68 -19.71 16.22
N THR A 61 20.57 -20.24 15.66
CA THR A 61 19.63 -21.30 16.14
C THR A 61 18.78 -21.07 17.40
N THR A 62 17.57 -21.63 17.63
CA THR A 62 16.35 -22.18 16.97
C THR A 62 15.60 -22.87 18.15
N GLU A 63 14.27 -22.80 18.22
CA GLU A 63 13.34 -23.80 18.83
C GLU A 63 11.91 -23.24 18.66
N ASP A 64 11.22 -23.50 17.55
CA ASP A 64 10.30 -24.63 17.23
C ASP A 64 9.13 -24.84 18.22
N ASN A 65 7.92 -24.94 17.65
CA ASN A 65 6.81 -25.80 18.08
C ASN A 65 5.59 -25.54 17.17
N THR A 66 5.41 -26.45 16.20
CA THR A 66 4.20 -26.63 15.39
C THR A 66 3.27 -27.65 16.06
N PRO A 67 1.96 -27.62 15.79
CA PRO A 67 1.21 -28.86 15.61
C PRO A 67 0.59 -28.95 14.21
N THR A 68 0.94 -30.05 13.55
CA THR A 68 0.50 -30.54 12.25
C THR A 68 -0.96 -31.04 12.27
N THR A 69 -1.69 -30.84 11.17
CA THR A 69 -2.71 -31.81 10.74
C THR A 69 -2.68 -31.98 9.23
N ILE A 70 -2.61 -33.24 8.81
CA ILE A 70 -2.32 -33.76 7.47
C ILE A 70 -3.65 -34.20 6.83
N ASN A 71 -3.81 -34.00 5.52
CA ASN A 71 -4.73 -34.81 4.72
C ASN A 71 -4.02 -35.26 3.43
N PRO A 72 -3.96 -36.56 3.12
CA PRO A 72 -3.30 -37.09 1.92
C PRO A 72 -4.31 -37.28 0.78
N ASN A 73 -3.96 -36.81 -0.42
CA ASN A 73 -4.28 -37.43 -1.71
C ASN A 73 -4.01 -36.43 -2.84
N HIS A 74 -2.80 -36.44 -3.42
CA HIS A 74 -2.61 -36.50 -4.87
C HIS A 74 -1.13 -36.71 -5.19
N SER A 75 -0.86 -37.73 -6.01
CA SER A 75 0.45 -38.28 -6.34
C SER A 75 1.08 -37.61 -7.57
N LEU A 76 2.42 -37.51 -7.52
CA LEU A 76 3.37 -37.56 -8.64
C LEU A 76 3.37 -36.37 -9.62
N ALA A 77 4.00 -35.28 -9.18
CA ALA A 77 5.02 -34.57 -9.97
C ALA A 77 5.99 -33.92 -8.97
N GLU A 78 7.22 -34.40 -8.91
CA GLU A 78 8.33 -33.73 -8.21
C GLU A 78 8.68 -32.46 -8.98
N ASP A 79 7.93 -31.40 -8.70
CA ASP A 79 8.16 -30.07 -9.23
C ASP A 79 8.92 -29.25 -8.18
N CYS A 80 9.96 -28.54 -8.61
CA CYS A 80 10.79 -27.69 -7.76
C CYS A 80 9.96 -26.49 -7.24
N SER A 81 9.16 -26.70 -6.20
CA SER A 81 8.58 -25.63 -5.38
C SER A 81 9.44 -25.39 -4.15
N PRO A 82 9.86 -24.15 -3.86
CA PRO A 82 10.47 -23.81 -2.59
C PRO A 82 9.34 -23.56 -1.58
N THR A 83 8.82 -24.62 -0.96
CA THR A 83 8.01 -24.48 0.26
C THR A 83 8.74 -25.13 1.40
N GLY A 84 9.50 -24.32 2.13
CA GLY A 84 10.19 -24.75 3.34
C GLY A 84 10.88 -23.59 4.01
N ASN A 85 10.33 -23.17 5.15
CA ASN A 85 11.00 -22.39 6.17
C ASN A 85 12.23 -23.15 6.68
N SER A 86 13.39 -22.90 6.11
CA SER A 86 14.65 -23.33 6.72
C SER A 86 15.71 -22.29 6.49
N SER A 87 16.40 -21.94 7.56
CA SER A 87 17.53 -21.03 7.67
C SER A 87 18.79 -21.57 6.98
N VAL A 88 18.63 -22.08 5.76
CA VAL A 88 19.73 -22.51 4.91
C VAL A 88 19.82 -21.50 3.77
N LEU A 89 20.92 -20.73 3.80
CA LEU A 89 21.43 -20.02 2.63
C LEU A 89 21.64 -21.02 1.50
N TRP A 90 20.63 -21.21 0.67
CA TRP A 90 20.80 -21.88 -0.60
C TRP A 90 21.54 -20.90 -1.52
N LYS A 91 22.79 -21.24 -1.84
CA LYS A 91 23.44 -20.66 -3.01
C LYS A 91 22.55 -21.00 -4.20
N ALA A 92 21.94 -19.96 -4.77
CA ALA A 92 21.33 -20.01 -6.09
C ALA A 92 22.40 -20.40 -7.11
N ALA A 93 22.49 -21.70 -7.41
CA ALA A 93 23.21 -22.18 -8.55
C ALA A 93 22.51 -23.48 -8.97
N ASN A 94 21.89 -23.46 -10.14
CA ASN A 94 21.48 -24.60 -10.97
C ASN A 94 19.98 -24.77 -11.24
N CYS A 95 19.12 -23.82 -10.87
CA CYS A 95 17.85 -23.68 -11.61
C CYS A 95 18.18 -23.04 -12.97
N LYS A 96 18.66 -23.84 -13.92
CA LYS A 96 18.74 -23.39 -15.31
C LYS A 96 17.31 -23.38 -15.83
N ASP A 97 16.73 -22.18 -15.95
CA ASP A 97 15.45 -22.00 -16.62
C ASP A 97 15.49 -22.69 -17.98
N THR A 98 14.81 -23.84 -18.07
CA THR A 98 14.70 -24.52 -19.35
C THR A 98 13.93 -23.60 -20.31
N PRO A 99 14.24 -23.62 -21.62
CA PRO A 99 13.46 -22.85 -22.60
C PRO A 99 11.95 -23.13 -22.51
N GLU A 100 11.58 -24.34 -22.09
CA GLU A 100 10.21 -24.77 -21.88
C GLU A 100 9.55 -24.12 -20.65
N GLN A 101 10.24 -24.06 -19.50
CA GLN A 101 9.76 -23.31 -18.32
C GLN A 101 9.70 -21.80 -18.57
N ARG A 102 10.63 -21.24 -19.36
CA ARG A 102 10.54 -19.83 -19.79
C ARG A 102 9.34 -19.59 -20.69
N ALA A 103 9.05 -20.49 -21.62
CA ALA A 103 7.87 -20.40 -22.48
C ALA A 103 6.56 -20.55 -21.69
N PHE A 104 6.50 -21.50 -20.74
CA PHE A 104 5.34 -21.70 -19.87
C PHE A 104 5.10 -20.50 -18.94
N ASN A 105 6.13 -20.00 -18.27
CA ASN A 105 6.02 -18.82 -17.40
C ASN A 105 5.68 -17.56 -18.20
N ALA A 106 6.25 -17.39 -19.40
CA ALA A 106 5.87 -16.30 -20.30
C ALA A 106 4.41 -16.42 -20.78
N ALA A 107 3.93 -17.64 -21.06
CA ALA A 107 2.54 -17.89 -21.43
C ALA A 107 1.56 -17.72 -20.25
N GLN A 108 1.98 -18.10 -19.04
CA GLN A 108 1.22 -17.86 -17.81
C GLN A 108 1.12 -16.36 -17.52
N HIS A 109 2.24 -15.64 -17.57
CA HIS A 109 2.26 -14.18 -17.39
C HIS A 109 1.51 -13.44 -18.50
N SER A 110 1.53 -13.91 -19.75
CA SER A 110 0.78 -13.29 -20.86
C SER A 110 -0.74 -13.52 -20.75
N ASN A 111 -1.16 -14.69 -20.27
CA ASN A 111 -2.59 -14.96 -20.02
C ASN A 111 -3.10 -14.19 -18.80
N VAL A 112 -2.29 -14.04 -17.75
CA VAL A 112 -2.60 -13.18 -16.59
C VAL A 112 -2.68 -11.71 -17.01
N SER A 113 -1.78 -11.21 -17.85
CA SER A 113 -1.83 -9.82 -18.34
C SER A 113 -3.02 -9.57 -19.27
N ALA A 114 -3.39 -10.54 -20.12
CA ALA A 114 -4.57 -10.45 -20.97
C ALA A 114 -5.89 -10.51 -20.19
N ALA A 115 -5.98 -11.36 -19.15
CA ALA A 115 -7.12 -11.40 -18.24
C ALA A 115 -7.22 -10.13 -17.41
N CYS A 116 -6.08 -9.62 -16.91
CA CYS A 116 -6.00 -8.38 -16.15
C CYS A 116 -6.56 -7.20 -16.94
N LYS A 117 -6.25 -7.09 -18.25
CA LYS A 117 -6.78 -6.02 -19.11
C LYS A 117 -8.32 -5.99 -19.19
N LYS A 118 -9.00 -7.10 -18.88
CA LYS A 118 -10.48 -7.17 -18.88
C LYS A 118 -11.10 -6.86 -17.52
N ASP A 119 -10.32 -7.00 -16.44
CA ASP A 119 -10.74 -6.72 -15.07
C ASP A 119 -10.36 -5.28 -14.70
N ILE A 120 -11.37 -4.47 -14.38
CA ILE A 120 -11.16 -3.06 -14.07
C ILE A 120 -10.30 -2.84 -12.83
N HIS A 121 -10.40 -3.71 -11.83
CA HIS A 121 -9.65 -3.59 -10.60
C HIS A 121 -8.19 -3.95 -10.85
N CYS A 122 -7.93 -5.07 -11.52
CA CYS A 122 -6.56 -5.44 -11.87
C CYS A 122 -5.91 -4.37 -12.76
N TRP A 123 -6.58 -3.98 -13.84
CA TRP A 123 -6.02 -3.01 -14.79
C TRP A 123 -5.85 -1.61 -14.18
N GLY A 124 -6.83 -1.14 -13.41
CA GLY A 124 -6.77 0.15 -12.73
C GLY A 124 -5.70 0.21 -11.64
N GLU A 125 -5.61 -0.82 -10.79
CA GLU A 125 -4.62 -0.86 -9.72
C GLU A 125 -3.20 -0.99 -10.26
N GLN A 126 -3.00 -1.85 -11.28
CA GLN A 126 -1.70 -2.10 -11.91
C GLN A 126 -1.04 -0.80 -12.44
N TYR A 127 -1.84 0.16 -12.89
CA TYR A 127 -1.36 1.41 -13.47
C TYR A 127 -1.66 2.67 -12.64
N SER A 128 -2.16 2.50 -11.43
CA SER A 128 -2.48 3.60 -10.49
C SER A 128 -1.29 4.54 -10.29
N ASN A 129 -0.11 4.02 -9.93
CA ASN A 129 1.10 4.82 -9.72
C ASN A 129 1.56 5.56 -10.98
N ASP A 130 1.53 4.89 -12.13
CA ASP A 130 1.90 5.50 -13.42
C ASP A 130 0.94 6.63 -13.78
N SER A 131 -0.36 6.45 -13.50
CA SER A 131 -1.37 7.48 -13.71
C SER A 131 -1.19 8.67 -12.77
N GLU A 132 -0.86 8.43 -11.50
CA GLU A 132 -0.63 9.50 -10.52
C GLU A 132 0.48 10.45 -10.96
N VAL A 133 1.62 9.87 -11.38
CA VAL A 133 2.77 10.64 -11.83
C VAL A 133 2.46 11.45 -13.09
N ARG A 134 1.70 10.86 -14.03
CA ARG A 134 1.47 11.46 -15.35
C ARG A 134 0.32 12.45 -15.38
N CYS A 135 -0.69 12.22 -14.55
CA CYS A 135 -1.91 13.04 -14.51
C CYS A 135 -1.79 14.25 -13.59
N ALA A 136 -0.91 14.23 -12.58
CA ALA A 136 -0.84 15.31 -11.59
C ALA A 136 -0.62 16.70 -12.24
N GLU A 137 0.43 16.85 -13.04
CA GLU A 137 0.75 18.14 -13.66
C GLU A 137 -0.34 18.61 -14.65
N PRO A 138 -0.85 17.79 -15.59
CA PRO A 138 -1.96 18.20 -16.46
C PRO A 138 -3.21 18.63 -15.68
N VAL A 139 -3.54 17.95 -14.58
CA VAL A 139 -4.67 18.32 -13.72
C VAL A 139 -4.43 19.67 -13.02
N GLU A 140 -3.23 19.90 -12.47
CA GLU A 140 -2.88 21.20 -11.86
C GLU A 140 -3.02 22.36 -12.86
N LYS A 141 -2.62 22.14 -14.12
CA LYS A 141 -2.69 23.13 -15.20
C LYS A 141 -4.12 23.51 -15.62
N LEU A 142 -5.15 22.81 -15.14
CA LEU A 142 -6.54 23.24 -15.30
C LEU A 142 -6.86 24.48 -14.46
N SER A 143 -6.08 24.76 -13.41
CA SER A 143 -6.23 25.98 -12.61
C SER A 143 -5.82 27.22 -13.39
N THR A 144 -6.67 28.24 -13.39
CA THR A 144 -6.31 29.58 -13.90
C THR A 144 -5.28 30.29 -13.02
N TYR A 145 -5.33 30.05 -11.70
CA TYR A 145 -4.44 30.63 -10.70
C TYR A 145 -3.58 29.53 -10.06
N ASN A 146 -3.71 29.29 -8.76
CA ASN A 146 -2.97 28.25 -8.05
C ASN A 146 -3.80 26.97 -7.87
N ALA A 147 -3.12 25.84 -8.02
CA ALA A 147 -3.60 24.52 -7.63
C ALA A 147 -2.84 24.03 -6.40
N LYS A 148 -3.54 23.38 -5.47
CA LYS A 148 -2.95 22.80 -4.28
C LYS A 148 -3.51 21.41 -4.04
N TRP A 149 -2.62 20.43 -3.93
CA TRP A 149 -2.97 19.11 -3.45
C TRP A 149 -3.18 19.13 -1.94
N ILE A 150 -4.26 18.50 -1.49
CA ILE A 150 -4.61 18.36 -0.07
C ILE A 150 -4.58 16.90 0.40
N ASN A 151 -4.06 15.99 -0.45
CA ASN A 151 -3.89 14.59 -0.06
C ASN A 151 -2.86 14.48 1.07
N SER A 152 -3.14 13.58 2.01
CA SER A 152 -2.15 13.22 3.03
C SER A 152 -0.97 12.48 2.38
N TRP A 153 0.18 12.48 3.05
CA TRP A 153 1.42 11.79 2.60
C TRP A 153 1.29 10.30 2.20
N ILE A 154 0.29 9.58 2.69
CA ILE A 154 0.04 8.15 2.39
C ILE A 154 -1.23 7.98 1.53
N GLU A 155 -1.99 9.05 1.33
CA GLU A 155 -3.24 8.99 0.58
C GLU A 155 -2.98 9.20 -0.92
N PRO A 156 -3.49 8.31 -1.78
CA PRO A 156 -3.32 8.44 -3.22
C PRO A 156 -3.99 9.72 -3.73
N LYS A 157 -3.46 10.26 -4.84
CA LYS A 157 -4.11 11.40 -5.51
C LYS A 157 -5.37 10.95 -6.23
N PHE A 158 -5.44 9.73 -6.74
CA PHE A 158 -6.66 9.22 -7.38
C PHE A 158 -7.27 8.13 -6.51
N SER A 159 -8.47 8.39 -5.99
CA SER A 159 -9.18 7.50 -5.06
C SER A 159 -10.10 6.51 -5.78
N ALA A 160 -10.38 6.72 -7.06
CA ALA A 160 -11.21 5.84 -7.87
C ALA A 160 -10.74 5.80 -9.34
N PHE A 161 -11.18 4.79 -10.06
CA PHE A 161 -10.99 4.66 -11.50
C PHE A 161 -12.18 3.96 -12.15
N ARG A 162 -12.38 4.21 -13.45
CA ARG A 162 -13.42 3.57 -14.27
C ARG A 162 -12.95 3.36 -15.70
N TRP A 163 -13.67 2.55 -16.47
CA TRP A 163 -13.41 2.38 -17.90
C TRP A 163 -13.78 3.66 -18.64
N LEU A 164 -12.83 4.20 -19.40
CA LEU A 164 -13.14 5.13 -20.48
C LEU A 164 -13.57 4.34 -21.72
N ASN A 165 -12.78 3.33 -22.07
CA ASN A 165 -13.09 2.35 -23.10
C ASN A 165 -12.43 1.01 -22.75
N GLN A 166 -13.25 0.00 -22.45
CA GLN A 166 -12.76 -1.32 -22.03
C GLN A 166 -12.07 -2.10 -23.16
N GLU A 167 -12.51 -1.94 -24.41
CA GLU A 167 -11.92 -2.63 -25.56
C GLU A 167 -10.48 -2.15 -25.81
N ASN A 168 -10.27 -0.84 -25.74
CA ASN A 168 -8.96 -0.24 -25.88
C ASN A 168 -8.12 -0.38 -24.60
N GLY A 169 -8.77 -0.57 -23.45
CA GLY A 169 -8.15 -0.63 -22.14
C GLY A 169 -7.77 0.74 -21.59
N THR A 170 -8.48 1.79 -21.99
CA THR A 170 -8.25 3.15 -21.48
C THR A 170 -9.09 3.40 -20.24
N LEU A 171 -8.53 4.15 -19.30
CA LEU A 171 -9.09 4.36 -17.96
C LEU A 171 -9.34 5.84 -17.73
N THR A 172 -10.35 6.14 -16.92
CA THR A 172 -10.50 7.44 -16.27
C THR A 172 -10.17 7.27 -14.79
N TYR A 173 -9.12 7.92 -14.31
CA TYR A 173 -8.81 8.04 -12.89
C TYR A 173 -9.50 9.28 -12.32
N VAL A 174 -10.02 9.18 -11.10
CA VAL A 174 -10.80 10.22 -10.43
C VAL A 174 -10.24 10.49 -9.04
N GLY A 175 -10.19 11.75 -8.64
CA GLY A 175 -9.86 12.14 -7.28
C GLY A 175 -10.52 13.46 -6.88
N ASP A 176 -10.42 13.77 -5.59
CA ASP A 176 -11.04 14.94 -4.94
C ASP A 176 -10.07 15.64 -3.96
N LYS A 177 -8.79 15.28 -3.98
CA LYS A 177 -7.77 15.80 -3.06
C LYS A 177 -7.00 16.99 -3.66
N LEU A 178 -7.74 17.90 -4.28
CA LEU A 178 -7.21 19.07 -4.97
C LEU A 178 -8.11 20.29 -4.73
N GLU A 179 -7.48 21.42 -4.46
CA GLU A 179 -8.13 22.72 -4.38
C GLU A 179 -7.61 23.65 -5.48
N PHE A 180 -8.51 24.42 -6.10
CA PHE A 180 -8.15 25.51 -7.01
C PHE A 180 -8.46 26.86 -6.38
N GLN A 181 -7.56 27.82 -6.62
CA GLN A 181 -7.71 29.19 -6.17
C GLN A 181 -8.55 29.99 -7.17
N ASN A 182 -9.52 30.75 -6.68
CA ASN A 182 -10.29 31.70 -7.49
C ASN A 182 -9.63 33.09 -7.56
N GLY A 183 -10.23 34.01 -8.32
CA GLY A 183 -9.69 35.37 -8.50
C GLY A 183 -9.65 36.25 -7.23
N PHE A 184 -10.28 35.83 -6.14
CA PHE A 184 -10.24 36.49 -4.83
C PHE A 184 -9.22 35.86 -3.88
N GLY A 185 -8.46 34.87 -4.35
CA GLY A 185 -7.46 34.17 -3.55
C GLY A 185 -8.01 33.06 -2.66
N ALA A 186 -9.32 32.77 -2.72
CA ALA A 186 -9.94 31.70 -1.94
C ALA A 186 -9.79 30.34 -2.65
N TYR A 187 -9.53 29.29 -1.87
CA TYR A 187 -9.43 27.91 -2.35
C TYR A 187 -10.79 27.21 -2.29
N GLN A 188 -11.10 26.41 -3.31
CA GLN A 188 -12.30 25.59 -3.40
C GLN A 188 -11.92 24.16 -3.80
N ASN A 189 -12.58 23.16 -3.21
CA ASN A 189 -12.41 21.75 -3.54
C ASN A 189 -12.95 21.41 -4.92
N TYR A 190 -12.21 20.58 -5.65
CA TYR A 190 -12.57 20.09 -6.98
C TYR A 190 -12.50 18.57 -7.04
N ILE A 191 -13.45 17.98 -7.76
CA ILE A 191 -13.33 16.63 -8.31
C ILE A 191 -12.61 16.77 -9.65
N TYR A 192 -11.55 16.01 -9.86
CA TYR A 192 -10.80 15.97 -11.11
C TYR A 192 -10.77 14.57 -11.67
N GLU A 193 -10.68 14.51 -12.99
CA GLU A 193 -10.61 13.27 -13.74
C GLU A 193 -9.47 13.34 -14.75
N CYS A 194 -8.75 12.23 -14.90
CA CYS A 194 -7.69 12.04 -15.88
C CYS A 194 -7.98 10.80 -16.72
N ASP A 195 -8.22 11.02 -18.01
CA ASP A 195 -8.29 9.95 -18.99
C ASP A 195 -6.87 9.55 -19.38
N TYR A 196 -6.55 8.28 -19.24
CA TYR A 196 -5.21 7.74 -19.36
C TYR A 196 -5.22 6.47 -20.22
N ASP A 197 -4.24 6.34 -21.09
CA ASP A 197 -3.95 5.12 -21.84
C ASP A 197 -2.75 4.40 -21.20
N PRO A 198 -2.97 3.28 -20.48
CA PRO A 198 -1.89 2.49 -19.90
C PRO A 198 -0.96 1.83 -20.91
N SER A 199 -1.41 1.61 -22.14
CA SER A 199 -0.62 0.92 -23.19
C SER A 199 0.48 1.84 -23.71
N THR A 200 0.14 3.10 -23.97
CA THR A 200 1.09 4.13 -24.45
C THR A 200 1.68 4.97 -23.31
N LYS A 201 1.13 4.85 -22.10
CA LYS A 201 1.44 5.66 -20.93
C LYS A 201 1.22 7.15 -21.15
N THR A 202 0.13 7.49 -21.83
CA THR A 202 -0.21 8.87 -22.19
C THR A 202 -1.48 9.35 -21.51
N VAL A 203 -1.50 10.64 -21.17
CA VAL A 203 -2.72 11.32 -20.73
C VAL A 203 -3.50 11.73 -21.98
N LEU A 204 -4.74 11.26 -22.08
CA LEU A 204 -5.63 11.52 -23.21
C LEU A 204 -6.41 12.82 -23.00
N ASN A 205 -6.90 13.06 -21.78
CA ASN A 205 -7.67 14.24 -21.42
C ASN A 205 -7.68 14.45 -19.89
N VAL A 206 -7.88 15.69 -19.45
CA VAL A 206 -8.10 16.03 -18.04
C VAL A 206 -9.25 17.02 -17.90
N ARG A 207 -9.98 16.90 -16.80
CA ARG A 207 -11.11 17.80 -16.47
C ARG A 207 -11.28 17.91 -14.97
N ALA A 208 -11.85 19.02 -14.52
CA ALA A 208 -12.12 19.26 -13.11
C ALA A 208 -13.39 20.09 -12.92
N TYR A 209 -14.14 19.79 -11.87
CA TYR A 209 -15.40 20.43 -11.52
C TYR A 209 -15.45 20.71 -10.02
N PRO A 210 -16.08 21.81 -9.56
CA PRO A 210 -16.23 22.06 -8.14
C PRO A 210 -16.98 20.92 -7.43
N GLY A 211 -16.46 20.43 -6.31
CA GLY A 211 -17.10 19.34 -5.56
C GLY A 211 -16.16 18.54 -4.66
N HIS A 212 -16.71 17.46 -4.08
CA HIS A 212 -15.98 16.40 -3.37
C HIS A 212 -16.66 15.04 -3.66
N LEU A 213 -15.93 13.94 -3.50
CA LEU A 213 -16.45 12.57 -3.69
C LEU A 213 -17.17 12.04 -2.45
#